data_AF-W2TAK5-F1
#
_entry.id   AF-W2TAK5-F1
#
_cell.length_a   1.000
_cell.length_b   1.000
_cell.length_c   1.000
_cell.angle_alpha   90.00
_cell.angle_beta   90.00
_cell.angle_gamma   90.00
#
_symmetry.space_group_name_H-M   'P 1'
#
loop_
_entity.id
_entity.type
_entity.pdbx_description
1 polymer ?
#
loop_
_entity_poly.entity_id
_entity_poly.type
_entity_poly.pdbx_seq_one_letter_code
_entity_poly.pdbx_strand_id
1 'polypeptide(L)'
;MRRQRYDKLSAPANFYPMPSAAVLDDQSKRITIASNLAHGVSPNTQQGADVILDRMLNQDDGKGLGTGPDSLPTDILPVEMRFSLLIEKVKTPERDEYSTYHTLDGHLAVQGILYPPVVTMSSSRIPSLRLRSALPCNLHLLTIRAVGNGKQLLSIYNSGVVCRTDSAAFCSGDLQKWLVSYLRALNVAKVQETNLAGVTPLSKEIFVNDYIPTVEPYKFLSLLLSFSH
;
A
#
# COMPACT_ATOMS: atom_id res chain seq x y z
N MET A 1 11.36 -6.45 0.78
CA MET A 1 12.37 -7.51 1.01
C MET A 1 13.26 -7.60 -0.21
N ARG A 2 14.59 -7.59 -0.06
CA ARG A 2 15.50 -7.71 -1.21
C ARG A 2 15.49 -9.15 -1.72
N ARG A 3 15.49 -9.32 -3.05
CA ARG A 3 15.61 -10.60 -3.74
C ARG A 3 16.81 -10.57 -4.68
N GLN A 4 17.42 -11.72 -4.90
CA GLN A 4 18.55 -11.90 -5.81
C GLN A 4 18.31 -13.15 -6.65
N ARG A 5 18.69 -13.10 -7.92
CA ARG A 5 18.71 -14.27 -8.79
C ARG A 5 19.91 -15.16 -8.44
N TYR A 6 19.70 -16.46 -8.34
CA TYR A 6 20.75 -17.45 -8.16
C TYR A 6 20.78 -18.38 -9.39
N ASP A 7 21.84 -18.27 -10.19
CA ASP A 7 21.99 -19.04 -11.44
C ASP A 7 22.15 -20.55 -11.21
N LYS A 8 22.50 -20.95 -9.98
CA LYS A 8 22.55 -22.37 -9.57
C LYS A 8 21.16 -22.97 -9.37
N LEU A 9 20.12 -22.14 -9.21
CA LEU A 9 18.75 -22.58 -9.03
C LEU A 9 18.04 -22.62 -10.39
N SER A 10 17.03 -23.48 -10.50
CA SER A 10 16.16 -23.51 -11.68
C SER A 10 15.40 -22.18 -11.84
N ALA A 11 14.92 -21.90 -13.06
CA ALA A 11 14.18 -20.67 -13.31
C ALA A 11 12.94 -20.49 -12.39
N PRO A 12 12.08 -21.52 -12.16
CA PRO A 12 10.94 -21.39 -11.25
C PRO A 12 11.33 -21.06 -9.80
N ALA A 13 12.50 -21.53 -9.33
CA ALA A 13 12.98 -21.26 -7.98
C ALA A 13 13.47 -19.80 -7.78
N ASN A 14 13.59 -19.04 -8.86
CA ASN A 14 13.93 -17.61 -8.84
C ASN A 14 12.70 -16.69 -8.98
N PHE A 15 11.48 -17.25 -9.07
CA PHE A 15 10.25 -16.47 -9.01
C PHE A 15 9.82 -16.20 -7.57
N TYR A 16 9.43 -14.96 -7.31
CA TYR A 16 8.95 -14.48 -6.02
C TYR A 16 7.55 -13.88 -6.16
N PRO A 17 6.74 -13.90 -5.10
CA PRO A 17 5.47 -13.18 -5.09
C PRO A 17 5.68 -11.67 -5.26
N MET A 18 4.93 -11.09 -6.20
CA MET A 18 4.75 -9.66 -6.42
C MET A 18 3.30 -9.31 -6.11
N PRO A 19 2.93 -9.13 -4.82
CA PRO A 19 1.52 -8.92 -4.45
C PRO A 19 0.97 -7.57 -4.93
N SER A 20 1.82 -6.57 -5.07
CA SER A 20 1.43 -5.22 -5.52
C SER A 20 2.50 -4.52 -6.33
N ALA A 21 3.78 -4.69 -5.97
CA ALA A 21 4.87 -4.07 -6.70
C ALA A 21 6.20 -4.81 -6.57
N ALA A 22 7.06 -4.61 -7.56
CA ALA A 22 8.48 -4.93 -7.55
C ALA A 22 9.30 -3.66 -7.84
N VAL A 23 10.50 -3.60 -7.29
CA VAL A 23 11.44 -2.49 -7.54
C VAL A 23 12.76 -3.05 -8.02
N LEU A 24 13.22 -2.54 -9.16
CA LEU A 24 14.57 -2.72 -9.65
C LEU A 24 15.33 -1.42 -9.39
N ASP A 25 16.54 -1.53 -8.88
CA ASP A 25 17.25 -0.38 -8.35
C ASP A 25 18.75 -0.56 -8.53
N ASP A 26 19.38 0.45 -9.13
CA ASP A 26 20.84 0.56 -9.25
C ASP A 26 21.31 1.94 -8.75
N GLN A 27 22.61 2.23 -8.93
CA GLN A 27 23.21 3.49 -8.43
C GLN A 27 22.73 4.74 -9.20
N SER A 28 22.07 4.58 -10.34
CA SER A 28 21.71 5.63 -11.29
C SER A 28 20.21 5.73 -11.57
N LYS A 29 19.50 4.60 -11.50
CA LYS A 29 18.10 4.45 -11.91
C LYS A 29 17.37 3.54 -10.96
N ARG A 30 16.09 3.84 -10.79
CA ARG A 30 15.15 3.02 -10.05
C ARG A 30 13.90 2.82 -10.90
N ILE A 31 13.44 1.59 -11.02
CA ILE A 31 12.22 1.22 -11.74
C ILE A 31 11.25 0.60 -10.73
N THR A 32 10.10 1.22 -10.54
CA THR A 32 8.99 0.65 -9.76
C THR A 32 7.95 0.09 -10.73
N ILE A 33 7.67 -1.21 -10.61
CA ILE A 33 6.63 -1.93 -11.35
C ILE A 33 5.51 -2.18 -10.36
N ALA A 34 4.36 -1.52 -10.52
CA ALA A 34 3.17 -1.76 -9.69
C ALA A 34 2.06 -2.42 -10.52
N SER A 35 1.25 -3.27 -9.89
CA SER A 35 0.11 -3.95 -10.50
C SER A 35 -1.12 -3.88 -9.59
N ASN A 36 -2.32 -3.88 -10.20
CA ASN A 36 -3.58 -4.06 -9.48
C ASN A 36 -3.81 -5.52 -9.03
N LEU A 37 -3.00 -6.46 -9.50
CA LEU A 37 -3.12 -7.89 -9.23
C LEU A 37 -1.79 -8.47 -8.73
N ALA A 38 -1.87 -9.60 -8.04
CA ALA A 38 -0.70 -10.32 -7.58
C ALA A 38 -0.10 -11.16 -8.72
N HIS A 39 1.20 -11.05 -8.94
CA HIS A 39 1.94 -11.81 -9.96
C HIS A 39 3.13 -12.55 -9.38
N GLY A 40 3.72 -13.45 -10.17
CA GLY A 40 5.09 -13.91 -9.93
C GLY A 40 6.08 -12.98 -10.63
N VAL A 41 7.17 -12.60 -9.96
CA VAL A 41 8.25 -11.80 -10.54
C VAL A 41 9.60 -12.47 -10.34
N SER A 42 10.46 -12.44 -11.35
CA SER A 42 11.85 -12.88 -11.25
C SER A 42 12.78 -11.77 -11.75
N PRO A 43 13.84 -11.41 -11.00
CA PRO A 43 14.89 -10.55 -11.55
C PRO A 43 15.60 -11.26 -12.71
N ASN A 44 15.86 -10.50 -13.77
CA ASN A 44 16.60 -10.93 -14.94
C ASN A 44 17.85 -10.04 -15.06
N THR A 45 19.02 -10.64 -14.85
CA THR A 45 20.30 -9.93 -14.70
C THR A 45 20.71 -9.13 -15.94
N GLN A 46 20.12 -9.39 -17.11
CA GLN A 46 20.42 -8.69 -18.36
C GLN A 46 19.24 -7.86 -18.91
N GLN A 47 18.01 -8.12 -18.47
CA GLN A 47 16.79 -7.53 -19.06
C GLN A 47 15.82 -6.89 -18.05
N GLY A 48 16.21 -6.79 -16.78
CA GLY A 48 15.38 -6.18 -15.73
C GLY A 48 14.61 -7.21 -14.92
N ALA A 49 13.32 -7.43 -15.22
CA ALA A 49 12.48 -8.40 -14.53
C ALA A 49 11.44 -9.05 -15.43
N ASP A 50 11.18 -10.33 -15.18
CA ASP A 50 10.13 -11.11 -15.81
C ASP A 50 8.92 -11.16 -14.87
N VAL A 51 7.75 -10.73 -15.34
CA VAL A 51 6.48 -10.78 -14.60
C VAL A 51 5.55 -11.78 -15.28
N ILE A 52 5.09 -12.79 -14.54
CA ILE A 52 4.12 -13.78 -15.03
C ILE A 52 2.74 -13.13 -15.06
N LEU A 53 2.13 -13.09 -16.24
CA LEU A 53 0.79 -12.54 -16.42
C LEU A 53 -0.29 -13.58 -16.17
N ASP A 54 -0.15 -14.77 -16.76
CA ASP A 54 -1.11 -15.86 -16.65
C ASP A 54 -0.44 -17.22 -16.89
N ARG A 55 -1.13 -18.33 -16.61
CA ARG A 55 -0.65 -19.69 -16.86
C ARG A 55 -1.76 -20.63 -17.31
N MET A 56 -1.44 -21.47 -18.30
CA MET A 56 -2.22 -22.67 -18.61
C MET A 56 -1.39 -23.92 -18.32
N LEU A 57 -2.02 -24.93 -17.73
CA LEU A 57 -1.39 -26.22 -17.48
C LEU A 57 -2.35 -27.33 -17.88
N ASN A 58 -1.84 -28.35 -18.57
CA ASN A 58 -2.60 -29.53 -19.00
C ASN A 58 -2.28 -30.78 -18.18
N GLN A 59 -1.58 -30.63 -17.05
CA GLN A 59 -1.15 -31.70 -16.16
C GLN A 59 -1.28 -31.27 -14.71
N ASP A 60 -1.73 -32.19 -13.84
CA ASP A 60 -1.83 -31.99 -12.40
C ASP A 60 -0.43 -32.06 -11.75
N ASP A 61 -0.22 -31.28 -10.69
CA ASP A 61 1.06 -31.18 -10.00
C ASP A 61 1.18 -32.16 -8.80
N GLY A 62 0.15 -32.99 -8.57
CA GLY A 62 0.10 -33.97 -7.50
C GLY A 62 -0.05 -33.36 -6.10
N LYS A 63 -0.52 -32.11 -5.98
CA LYS A 63 -0.69 -31.42 -4.68
C LYS A 63 -2.11 -31.45 -4.13
N GLY A 64 -2.99 -32.23 -4.75
CA GLY A 64 -4.30 -32.59 -4.18
C GLY A 64 -5.50 -31.86 -4.75
N LEU A 65 -5.34 -31.11 -5.85
CA LEU A 65 -6.47 -30.55 -6.60
C LEU A 65 -7.12 -31.62 -7.52
N GLY A 66 -6.34 -32.58 -8.02
CA GLY A 66 -6.83 -33.80 -8.68
C GLY A 66 -6.94 -33.69 -10.20
N THR A 67 -7.80 -34.50 -10.81
CA THR A 67 -7.97 -34.62 -12.28
C THR A 67 -9.38 -34.26 -12.78
N GLY A 68 -10.15 -33.54 -11.96
CA GLY A 68 -11.48 -33.06 -12.32
C GLY A 68 -11.48 -31.99 -13.42
N PRO A 69 -12.64 -31.64 -13.99
CA PRO A 69 -12.76 -30.62 -15.04
C PRO A 69 -12.16 -29.25 -14.63
N ASP A 70 -12.27 -28.88 -13.36
CA ASP A 70 -11.80 -27.61 -12.81
C ASP A 70 -10.44 -27.74 -12.09
N SER A 71 -9.78 -28.90 -12.18
CA SER A 71 -8.53 -29.14 -11.45
C SER A 71 -7.29 -28.66 -12.21
N LEU A 72 -7.44 -28.37 -13.51
CA LEU A 72 -6.38 -27.86 -14.35
C LEU A 72 -6.72 -26.45 -14.83
N PRO A 73 -5.79 -25.48 -14.72
CA PRO A 73 -6.00 -24.13 -15.24
C PRO A 73 -5.96 -24.16 -16.78
N THR A 74 -7.09 -24.50 -17.39
CA THR A 74 -7.28 -24.60 -18.85
C THR A 74 -8.38 -23.66 -19.35
N ASP A 75 -9.07 -23.01 -18.44
CA ASP A 75 -10.27 -22.19 -18.60
C ASP A 75 -9.98 -20.69 -18.43
N ILE A 76 -8.86 -20.22 -18.98
CA ILE A 76 -8.49 -18.80 -18.87
C ILE A 76 -9.60 -17.92 -19.45
N LEU A 77 -10.03 -16.95 -18.64
CA LEU A 77 -10.92 -15.88 -19.04
C LEU A 77 -10.15 -14.56 -19.12
N PRO A 78 -10.59 -13.59 -19.94
CA PRO A 78 -9.97 -12.27 -19.99
C PRO A 78 -9.98 -11.59 -18.61
N VAL A 79 -8.81 -11.09 -18.20
CA VAL A 79 -8.62 -10.33 -16.94
C VAL A 79 -8.06 -8.95 -17.25
N GLU A 80 -8.64 -7.91 -16.65
CA GLU A 80 -8.10 -6.55 -16.75
C GLU A 80 -6.89 -6.37 -15.82
N MET A 81 -5.70 -6.62 -16.37
CA MET A 81 -4.41 -6.38 -15.70
C MET A 81 -3.95 -4.96 -15.98
N ARG A 82 -3.72 -4.17 -14.92
CA ARG A 82 -3.20 -2.81 -15.01
C ARG A 82 -1.82 -2.76 -14.39
N PHE A 83 -0.90 -2.08 -15.07
CA PHE A 83 0.46 -1.84 -14.57
C PHE A 83 0.78 -0.35 -14.56
N SER A 84 1.57 0.06 -13.57
CA SER A 84 2.22 1.37 -13.54
C SER A 84 3.74 1.16 -13.50
N LEU A 85 4.43 1.73 -14.49
CA LEU A 85 5.89 1.68 -14.61
C LEU A 85 6.45 3.07 -14.34
N LEU A 86 7.14 3.22 -13.22
CA LEU A 86 7.79 4.47 -12.85
C LEU A 86 9.30 4.31 -12.95
N ILE A 87 9.96 5.17 -13.71
CA ILE A 87 11.42 5.21 -13.84
C ILE A 87 11.93 6.52 -13.22
N GLU A 88 12.78 6.40 -12.22
CA GLU A 88 13.33 7.53 -11.48
C GLU A 88 14.86 7.58 -11.63
N LYS A 89 15.41 8.79 -11.62
CA LYS A 89 16.85 9.00 -11.56
C LYS A 89 17.31 9.04 -10.10
N VAL A 90 18.34 8.26 -9.78
CA VAL A 90 18.98 8.25 -8.45
C VAL A 90 20.02 9.37 -8.41
N LYS A 91 19.93 10.24 -7.40
CA LYS A 91 20.87 11.37 -7.19
C LYS A 91 21.95 11.02 -6.18
N THR A 92 21.55 10.46 -5.05
CA THR A 92 22.45 10.12 -3.95
C THR A 92 22.50 8.61 -3.80
N PRO A 93 23.50 7.94 -4.40
CA PRO A 93 23.68 6.52 -4.19
C PRO A 93 24.10 6.28 -2.73
N GLU A 94 23.30 5.53 -1.98
CA GLU A 94 23.68 5.10 -0.62
C GLU A 94 24.68 3.95 -0.68
N ARG A 95 25.59 3.89 0.30
CA ARG A 95 26.58 2.81 0.45
C ARG A 95 26.01 1.59 1.19
N ASP A 96 24.96 1.76 2.00
CA ASP A 96 24.35 0.67 2.74
C ASP A 96 23.07 0.20 2.05
N GLU A 97 23.15 -1.06 1.63
CA GLU A 97 22.16 -1.87 0.93
C GLU A 97 20.86 -2.02 1.75
N TYR A 98 19.79 -2.49 1.10
CA TYR A 98 18.54 -2.99 1.73
C TYR A 98 17.48 -1.94 2.12
N SER A 99 17.19 -0.98 1.25
CA SER A 99 15.95 -0.20 1.38
C SER A 99 14.74 -0.98 0.87
N THR A 100 13.73 -1.19 1.74
CA THR A 100 12.42 -1.75 1.35
C THR A 100 11.37 -0.69 1.06
N TYR A 101 11.72 0.60 1.21
CA TYR A 101 10.78 1.70 1.05
C TYR A 101 10.60 2.04 -0.43
N HIS A 102 9.43 2.52 -0.80
CA HIS A 102 9.25 3.25 -2.06
C HIS A 102 9.79 4.68 -1.93
N THR A 103 10.11 5.28 -3.07
CA THR A 103 10.23 6.74 -3.20
C THR A 103 8.84 7.37 -3.07
N LEU A 104 8.77 8.70 -3.00
CA LEU A 104 7.50 9.41 -2.92
C LEU A 104 6.63 9.12 -4.16
N ASP A 105 7.17 9.33 -5.35
CA ASP A 105 6.49 9.04 -6.62
C ASP A 105 6.16 7.55 -6.74
N GLY A 106 7.05 6.66 -6.27
CA GLY A 106 6.82 5.22 -6.24
C GLY A 106 5.63 4.84 -5.36
N HIS A 107 5.45 5.50 -4.22
CA HIS A 107 4.31 5.25 -3.35
C HIS A 107 3.00 5.69 -4.01
N LEU A 108 2.99 6.86 -4.66
CA LEU A 108 1.84 7.35 -5.39
C LEU A 108 1.48 6.44 -6.59
N ALA A 109 2.49 5.91 -7.30
CA ALA A 109 2.28 4.96 -8.39
C ALA A 109 1.62 3.66 -7.90
N VAL A 110 2.05 3.12 -6.75
CA VAL A 110 1.43 1.93 -6.14
C VAL A 110 0.02 2.25 -5.61
N GLN A 111 -0.18 3.36 -4.91
CA GLN A 111 -1.49 3.71 -4.39
C GLN A 111 -2.50 4.00 -5.51
N GLY A 112 -2.09 4.72 -6.56
CA GLY A 112 -2.97 5.07 -7.67
C GLY A 112 -3.51 3.86 -8.44
N ILE A 113 -2.77 2.75 -8.45
CA ILE A 113 -3.21 1.51 -9.10
C ILE A 113 -4.09 0.64 -8.19
N LEU A 114 -3.78 0.59 -6.89
CA LEU A 114 -4.50 -0.24 -5.92
C LEU A 114 -5.81 0.42 -5.42
N TYR A 115 -5.84 1.74 -5.34
CA TYR A 115 -6.96 2.51 -4.80
C TYR A 115 -7.42 3.57 -5.80
N PRO A 116 -7.93 3.17 -6.98
CA PRO A 116 -8.43 4.11 -7.97
C PRO A 116 -9.65 4.88 -7.41
N PRO A 117 -9.86 6.14 -7.83
CA PRO A 117 -11.03 6.91 -7.41
C PRO A 117 -12.34 6.20 -7.74
N VAL A 118 -13.26 6.14 -6.77
CA VAL A 118 -14.63 5.67 -7.01
C VAL A 118 -15.46 6.82 -7.56
N VAL A 119 -15.80 6.74 -8.84
CA VAL A 119 -16.64 7.75 -9.51
C VAL A 119 -18.10 7.42 -9.27
N THR A 120 -18.82 8.35 -8.63
CA THR A 120 -20.28 8.26 -8.45
C THR A 120 -20.96 9.35 -9.25
N MET A 121 -22.11 9.03 -9.85
CA MET A 121 -22.91 9.97 -10.62
C MET A 121 -24.24 10.19 -9.89
N SER A 122 -24.63 11.46 -9.72
CA SER A 122 -25.90 11.82 -9.10
C SER A 122 -26.51 12.99 -9.84
N SER A 123 -27.84 12.99 -9.95
CA SER A 123 -28.62 14.14 -10.44
C SER A 123 -28.69 15.26 -9.40
N SER A 124 -28.41 14.96 -8.13
CA SER A 124 -28.48 15.90 -7.02
C SER A 124 -27.08 16.45 -6.70
N ARG A 125 -27.02 17.71 -6.24
CA ARG A 125 -25.75 18.32 -5.81
C ARG A 125 -25.21 17.57 -4.59
N ILE A 126 -24.03 16.95 -4.73
CA ILE A 126 -23.31 16.30 -3.64
C ILE A 126 -22.51 17.38 -2.88
N PRO A 127 -22.72 17.54 -1.55
CA PRO A 127 -21.91 18.47 -0.76
C PRO A 127 -20.45 17.99 -0.70
N SER A 128 -19.49 18.90 -0.90
CA SER A 128 -18.08 18.55 -0.86
C SER A 128 -17.57 18.40 0.57
N LEU A 129 -16.82 17.33 0.83
CA LEU A 129 -16.05 17.19 2.07
C LEU A 129 -14.84 18.13 1.97
N ARG A 130 -14.88 19.27 2.67
CA ARG A 130 -13.78 20.25 2.67
C ARG A 130 -12.75 19.87 3.72
N LEU A 131 -11.78 19.03 3.33
CA LEU A 131 -10.56 18.87 4.14
C LEU A 131 -9.75 20.17 4.09
N ARG A 132 -9.32 20.65 5.26
CA ARG A 132 -8.51 21.88 5.38
C ARG A 132 -7.01 21.63 5.23
N SER A 133 -6.59 20.38 5.20
CA SER A 133 -5.20 19.95 5.06
C SER A 133 -5.14 18.60 4.37
N ALA A 134 -4.00 18.29 3.76
CA ALA A 134 -3.73 17.01 3.12
C ALA A 134 -2.98 16.07 4.08
N LEU A 135 -3.23 14.76 3.94
CA LEU A 135 -2.47 13.73 4.65
C LEU A 135 -1.05 13.66 4.05
N PRO A 136 0.02 13.59 4.87
CA PRO A 136 1.36 13.30 4.37
C PRO A 136 1.37 12.01 3.53
N CYS A 137 2.08 12.02 2.40
CA CYS A 137 2.01 10.98 1.37
C CYS A 137 2.69 9.67 1.80
N ASN A 138 3.54 9.71 2.82
CA ASN A 138 4.08 8.51 3.45
C ASN A 138 3.08 7.83 4.40
N LEU A 139 1.92 8.47 4.64
CA LEU A 139 0.85 7.96 5.48
C LEU A 139 -0.33 7.55 4.62
N HIS A 140 -0.97 6.47 5.02
CA HIS A 140 -2.14 5.93 4.35
C HIS A 140 -3.22 5.65 5.39
N LEU A 141 -4.39 6.29 5.23
CA LEU A 141 -5.60 5.93 5.95
C LEU A 141 -6.14 4.61 5.40
N LEU A 142 -5.93 3.51 6.12
CA LEU A 142 -6.24 2.16 5.63
C LEU A 142 -7.71 1.77 5.84
N THR A 143 -8.25 2.09 7.02
CA THR A 143 -9.61 1.69 7.35
C THR A 143 -10.23 2.65 8.35
N ILE A 144 -11.53 2.85 8.19
CA ILE A 144 -12.44 3.34 9.21
C ILE A 144 -13.61 2.38 9.22
N ARG A 145 -13.84 1.71 10.34
CA ARG A 145 -14.91 0.73 10.46
C ARG A 145 -15.61 0.83 11.80
N ALA A 146 -16.90 0.52 11.83
CA ALA A 146 -17.63 0.39 13.07
C ALA A 146 -17.07 -0.77 13.91
N VAL A 147 -17.00 -0.55 15.23
CA VAL A 147 -16.70 -1.57 16.23
C VAL A 147 -17.78 -1.52 17.32
N GLY A 148 -17.71 -2.43 18.29
CA GLY A 148 -18.69 -2.50 19.37
C GLY A 148 -18.84 -1.18 20.15
N ASN A 149 -19.97 -1.04 20.85
CA ASN A 149 -20.27 0.08 21.76
C ASN A 149 -20.34 1.45 21.07
N GLY A 150 -20.80 1.51 19.81
CA GLY A 150 -20.97 2.78 19.08
C GLY A 150 -19.66 3.49 18.74
N LYS A 151 -18.52 2.81 18.87
CA LYS A 151 -17.20 3.35 18.51
C LYS A 151 -16.84 2.99 17.07
N GLN A 152 -15.88 3.70 16.51
CA GLN A 152 -15.26 3.33 15.23
C GLN A 152 -13.76 3.12 15.43
N LEU A 153 -13.16 2.22 14.65
CA LEU A 153 -11.72 2.00 14.60
C LEU A 153 -11.18 2.65 13.33
N LEU A 154 -10.23 3.57 13.49
CA LEU A 154 -9.47 4.17 12.41
C LEU A 154 -8.03 3.67 12.46
N SER A 155 -7.49 3.23 11.32
CA SER A 155 -6.08 2.83 11.23
C SER A 155 -5.35 3.60 10.13
N ILE A 156 -4.19 4.15 10.51
CA ILE A 156 -3.24 4.81 9.62
C ILE A 156 -1.97 3.98 9.59
N TYR A 157 -1.38 3.82 8.41
CA TYR A 157 -0.09 3.16 8.25
C TYR A 157 0.94 4.13 7.69
N ASN A 158 2.15 4.12 8.24
CA ASN A 158 3.28 4.86 7.69
C ASN A 158 4.15 3.92 6.86
N SER A 159 4.18 4.13 5.55
CA SER A 159 5.00 3.32 4.64
C SER A 159 6.49 3.62 4.73
N GLY A 160 6.87 4.77 5.31
CA GLY A 160 8.18 5.37 5.11
C GLY A 160 8.41 5.77 3.65
N VAL A 161 9.46 6.56 3.41
CA VAL A 161 9.85 7.04 2.08
C VAL A 161 11.37 7.09 1.97
N VAL A 162 11.89 6.76 0.78
CA VAL A 162 13.28 7.03 0.39
C VAL A 162 13.37 8.36 -0.35
N CYS A 163 14.26 9.23 0.10
CA CYS A 163 14.48 10.56 -0.47
C CYS A 163 15.83 10.65 -1.21
N ARG A 164 16.07 9.74 -2.17
CA ARG A 164 17.32 9.72 -2.97
C ARG A 164 17.12 9.93 -4.48
N THR A 165 15.87 10.07 -4.91
CA THR A 165 15.52 10.28 -6.32
C THR A 165 15.06 11.71 -6.56
N ASP A 166 15.10 12.12 -7.82
CA ASP A 166 14.37 13.29 -8.28
C ASP A 166 12.88 13.02 -8.21
N SER A 167 12.25 13.47 -7.13
CA SER A 167 10.79 13.40 -6.98
C SER A 167 10.15 14.59 -7.68
N ALA A 168 9.23 14.32 -8.60
CA ALA A 168 8.39 15.37 -9.19
C ALA A 168 7.22 15.72 -8.26
N ALA A 169 6.79 14.79 -7.39
CA ALA A 169 5.75 15.07 -6.41
C ALA A 169 6.25 16.02 -5.32
N PHE A 170 5.45 17.04 -5.06
CA PHE A 170 5.54 17.86 -3.86
C PHE A 170 4.58 17.30 -2.82
N CYS A 171 5.11 16.70 -1.76
CA CYS A 171 4.29 16.26 -0.65
C CYS A 171 4.34 17.27 0.49
N SER A 172 3.17 17.79 0.86
CA SER A 172 2.98 18.64 2.04
C SER A 172 1.90 18.04 2.91
N GLY A 173 2.12 18.01 4.21
CA GLY A 173 1.11 17.54 5.15
C GLY A 173 1.64 17.59 6.56
N ASP A 174 0.75 17.88 7.49
CA ASP A 174 1.02 17.86 8.92
C ASP A 174 0.01 16.86 9.50
N LEU A 175 0.52 15.71 9.98
CA LEU A 175 -0.33 14.61 10.42
C LEU A 175 -1.30 15.06 11.51
N GLN A 176 -0.83 15.89 12.46
CA GLN A 176 -1.68 16.39 13.53
C GLN A 176 -2.78 17.30 12.98
N LYS A 177 -2.42 18.30 12.17
CA LYS A 177 -3.42 19.21 11.59
C LYS A 177 -4.44 18.48 10.73
N TRP A 178 -3.98 17.52 9.93
CA TRP A 178 -4.84 16.67 9.11
C TRP A 178 -5.78 15.84 9.96
N LEU A 179 -5.24 15.10 10.92
CA LEU A 179 -6.02 14.17 11.74
C LEU A 179 -7.07 14.93 12.56
N VAL A 180 -6.69 16.03 13.20
CA VAL A 180 -7.62 16.87 13.96
C VAL A 180 -8.71 17.45 13.06
N SER A 181 -8.36 17.98 11.88
CA SER A 181 -9.33 18.50 10.92
C SER A 181 -10.28 17.41 10.41
N TYR A 182 -9.76 16.21 10.16
CA TYR A 182 -10.51 15.07 9.64
C TYR A 182 -11.49 14.54 10.69
N LEU A 183 -11.02 14.31 11.93
CA LEU A 183 -11.83 13.81 13.03
C LEU A 183 -12.94 14.79 13.44
N ARG A 184 -12.68 16.11 13.40
CA ARG A 184 -13.71 17.13 13.61
C ARG A 184 -14.79 17.10 12.54
N ALA A 185 -14.42 16.90 11.27
CA ALA A 185 -15.39 16.77 10.19
C ALA A 185 -16.30 15.54 10.34
N LEU A 186 -15.85 14.52 11.08
CA LEU A 186 -16.60 13.33 11.43
C LEU A 186 -17.35 13.43 12.78
N ASN A 187 -17.33 14.59 13.46
CA ASN A 187 -17.93 14.79 14.79
C ASN A 187 -17.37 13.84 15.88
N VAL A 188 -16.08 13.50 15.80
CA VAL A 188 -15.39 12.72 16.83
C VAL A 188 -15.01 13.65 17.98
N ALA A 189 -15.36 13.26 19.20
CA ALA A 189 -15.06 14.03 20.41
C ALA A 189 -13.72 13.62 21.05
N LYS A 190 -13.49 12.31 21.14
CA LYS A 190 -12.30 11.74 21.78
C LYS A 190 -11.72 10.60 20.97
N VAL A 191 -10.42 10.40 21.13
CA VAL A 191 -9.66 9.31 20.55
C VAL A 191 -8.93 8.53 21.63
N GLN A 192 -8.70 7.24 21.37
CA GLN A 192 -7.93 6.37 22.24
C GLN A 192 -7.07 5.45 21.38
N GLU A 193 -5.78 5.37 21.66
CA GLU A 193 -4.91 4.44 20.96
C GLU A 193 -5.21 3.01 21.37
N THR A 194 -5.09 2.09 20.43
CA THR A 194 -5.45 0.69 20.60
C THR A 194 -4.58 -0.20 19.72
N ASN A 195 -4.63 -1.51 19.94
CA ASN A 195 -4.06 -2.47 19.01
C ASN A 195 -4.81 -2.46 17.65
N LEU A 196 -4.22 -3.11 16.64
CA LEU A 196 -4.80 -3.19 15.29
C LEU A 196 -6.22 -3.76 15.22
N ALA A 197 -6.60 -4.60 16.20
CA ALA A 197 -7.93 -5.19 16.27
C ALA A 197 -8.98 -4.25 16.88
N GLY A 198 -8.56 -3.16 17.53
CA GLY A 198 -9.44 -2.26 18.26
C GLY A 198 -9.94 -2.82 19.59
N VAL A 199 -9.30 -3.87 20.14
CA VAL A 199 -9.77 -4.59 21.33
C VAL A 199 -9.03 -4.15 22.59
N THR A 200 -7.73 -3.83 22.47
CA THR A 200 -6.88 -3.55 23.63
C THR A 200 -6.44 -2.08 23.61
N PRO A 201 -6.97 -1.24 24.50
CA PRO A 201 -6.51 0.13 24.63
C PRO A 201 -5.05 0.21 25.06
N LEU A 202 -4.30 1.11 24.43
CA LEU A 202 -2.90 1.41 24.72
C LEU A 202 -2.74 2.75 25.45
N SER A 203 -3.74 3.62 25.37
CA SER A 203 -3.75 4.92 26.05
C SER A 203 -5.11 5.23 26.68
N LYS A 204 -5.18 6.33 27.43
CA LYS A 204 -6.45 6.90 27.91
C LYS A 204 -7.16 7.63 26.77
N GLU A 205 -8.46 7.86 26.91
CA GLU A 205 -9.18 8.72 25.98
C GLU A 205 -8.69 10.17 26.09
N ILE A 206 -8.41 10.80 24.95
CA ILE A 206 -7.92 12.17 24.83
C ILE A 206 -8.88 12.93 23.90
N PHE A 207 -9.16 14.19 24.21
CA PHE A 207 -9.95 15.03 23.30
C PHE A 207 -9.20 15.26 21.99
N VAL A 208 -9.93 15.28 20.88
CA VAL A 208 -9.33 15.40 19.53
C VAL A 208 -8.38 16.61 19.41
N ASN A 209 -8.68 17.72 20.08
CA ASN A 209 -7.88 18.94 20.01
C ASN A 209 -6.51 18.84 20.71
N ASP A 210 -6.41 17.95 21.69
CA ASP A 210 -5.21 17.78 22.52
C ASP A 210 -4.37 16.60 22.05
N TYR A 211 -4.86 15.85 21.06
CA TYR A 211 -4.18 14.67 20.55
C TYR A 211 -3.02 15.04 19.62
N ILE A 212 -1.85 14.44 19.88
CA ILE A 212 -0.62 14.61 19.10
C ILE A 212 -0.22 13.23 18.55
N PRO A 213 -0.53 12.93 17.27
CA PRO A 213 -0.22 11.64 16.68
C PRO A 213 1.27 11.50 16.37
N THR A 214 1.85 10.34 16.69
CA THR A 214 3.19 9.93 16.26
C THR A 214 3.15 8.55 15.62
N VAL A 215 3.74 8.41 14.43
CA VAL A 215 3.81 7.13 13.71
C VAL A 215 5.16 6.99 13.04
N GLU A 216 5.95 6.05 13.52
CA GLU A 216 7.23 5.70 12.89
C GLU A 216 7.01 4.93 11.58
N PRO A 217 7.99 4.96 10.64
CA PRO A 217 7.94 4.13 9.44
C PRO A 217 7.68 2.64 9.74
N TYR A 218 6.87 1.99 8.89
CA TYR A 218 6.37 0.61 9.04
C TYR A 218 5.54 0.34 10.29
N LYS A 219 5.06 1.39 10.98
CA LYS A 219 4.12 1.25 12.10
C LYS A 219 2.72 1.68 11.69
N PHE A 220 1.78 1.17 12.46
CA PHE A 220 0.37 1.52 12.37
C PHE A 220 0.00 2.35 13.59
N LEU A 221 -0.83 3.36 13.37
CA LEU A 221 -1.60 4.01 14.41
C LEU A 221 -3.04 3.53 14.30
N SER A 222 -3.58 3.01 15.40
CA SER A 222 -4.98 2.59 15.48
C SER A 222 -5.67 3.35 16.59
N LEU A 223 -6.78 3.99 16.24
CA LEU A 223 -7.56 4.87 17.12
C LEU A 223 -8.98 4.37 17.24
N LEU A 224 -9.44 4.16 18.48
CA LEU A 224 -10.85 4.09 18.80
C LEU A 224 -11.41 5.51 18.86
N LEU A 225 -12.45 5.75 18.08
CA LEU A 225 -13.13 7.02 17.95
C LEU A 225 -14.41 7.00 18.78
N SER A 226 -14.53 7.96 19.68
CA SER A 226 -15.74 8.21 20.49
C SER A 226 -16.40 9.50 19.99
N PHE A 227 -17.65 9.40 19.56
CA PHE A 227 -18.41 10.51 18.98
C PHE A 227 -19.12 11.32 20.08
N SER A 228 -19.30 12.62 19.86
CA SER A 228 -20.21 13.41 20.68
C SER A 228 -21.65 13.00 20.36
N HIS A 229 -22.46 12.76 21.39
CA HIS A 229 -23.91 12.69 21.26
C HIS A 229 -24.51 14.06 20.96
#